data_AF-A0A1M5NE11-F1
#
_entry.id   AF-A0A1M5NE11-F1
#
_cell.length_a   1.000
_cell.length_b   1.000
_cell.length_c   1.000
_cell.angle_alpha   90.00
_cell.angle_beta   90.00
_cell.angle_gamma   90.00
#
_symmetry.space_group_name_H-M   'P 1'
#
loop_
_entity.id
_entity.type
_entity.pdbx_description
1 polymer ?
#
loop_
_entity_poly.entity_id
_entity_poly.type
_entity_poly.pdbx_seq_one_letter_code
_entity_poly.pdbx_strand_id
1 'polypeptide(L)'
;MMTLIRFVPLLFVLAVAPISSAQARGHHHYRHHHRALRRRAVTEGAVVVGTRPTGCPHAFCGCEASLFLFHKIVPALNLAYNWLRKFPRAEPAPYRAAARSGHVFVLLRHVVGDLWFVHDGNSGHHLIREHVRSIRGFVIVDPSGNPS
;
A
#
# COMPACT_ATOMS: atom_id res chain seq x y z
N MET A 1 -35.13 82.05 -18.31
CA MET A 1 -33.69 81.67 -18.33
C MET A 1 -33.29 81.36 -16.89
N MET A 2 -32.58 80.24 -16.68
CA MET A 2 -31.82 79.85 -15.47
C MET A 2 -32.56 79.05 -14.37
N THR A 3 -32.44 77.75 -14.58
CA THR A 3 -32.50 76.57 -13.70
C THR A 3 -31.79 76.76 -12.36
N LEU A 4 -32.37 76.26 -11.26
CA LEU A 4 -31.61 75.90 -10.06
C LEU A 4 -31.98 74.49 -9.62
N ILE A 5 -30.97 73.64 -9.73
CA ILE A 5 -30.95 72.19 -9.58
C ILE A 5 -31.10 71.83 -8.09
N ARG A 6 -32.02 70.91 -7.79
CA ARG A 6 -32.20 70.30 -6.46
C ARG A 6 -30.98 69.45 -6.13
N PHE A 7 -30.24 69.80 -5.09
CA PHE A 7 -29.20 68.95 -4.51
C PHE A 7 -29.84 67.93 -3.56
N VAL A 8 -29.90 66.68 -3.99
CA VAL A 8 -30.20 65.52 -3.12
C VAL A 8 -28.86 64.97 -2.65
N PRO A 9 -28.57 64.92 -1.34
CA PRO A 9 -27.37 64.24 -0.87
C PRO A 9 -27.62 62.73 -0.91
N LEU A 10 -26.87 62.05 -1.79
CA LEU A 10 -26.82 60.60 -1.88
C LEU A 10 -26.02 60.07 -0.68
N LEU A 11 -26.70 59.50 0.32
CA LEU A 11 -26.07 58.79 1.42
C LEU A 11 -25.43 57.49 0.88
N PHE A 12 -24.11 57.46 0.72
CA PHE A 12 -23.36 56.24 0.43
C PHE A 12 -23.15 55.48 1.76
N VAL A 13 -24.06 54.56 2.08
CA VAL A 13 -23.85 53.60 3.17
C VAL A 13 -22.92 52.50 2.67
N LEU A 14 -21.64 52.60 2.99
CA LEU A 14 -20.67 51.51 2.85
C LEU A 14 -21.05 50.39 3.82
N ALA A 15 -21.79 49.39 3.31
CA ALA A 15 -22.02 48.14 4.01
C ALA A 15 -20.68 47.37 4.09
N VAL A 16 -20.03 47.44 5.26
CA VAL A 16 -18.89 46.58 5.59
C VAL A 16 -19.43 45.16 5.76
N ALA A 17 -19.20 44.31 4.76
CA ALA A 17 -19.50 42.88 4.86
C ALA A 17 -18.64 42.23 5.95
N PRO A 18 -19.19 41.36 6.82
CA PRO A 18 -18.37 40.54 7.69
C PRO A 18 -17.56 39.57 6.81
N ILE A 19 -16.24 39.68 6.85
CA ILE A 19 -15.34 38.67 6.28
C ILE A 19 -15.52 37.42 7.16
N SER A 20 -16.43 36.54 6.77
CA SER A 20 -16.53 35.19 7.30
C SER A 20 -15.18 34.51 7.09
N SER A 21 -14.36 34.47 8.14
CA SER A 21 -13.15 33.66 8.15
C SER A 21 -13.63 32.21 8.14
N ALA A 22 -13.64 31.58 6.97
CA ALA A 22 -13.87 30.15 6.85
C ALA A 22 -12.70 29.43 7.55
N GLN A 23 -12.88 29.12 8.84
CA GLN A 23 -11.91 28.35 9.60
C GLN A 23 -12.00 26.89 9.14
N ALA A 24 -11.11 26.53 8.20
CA ALA A 24 -10.90 25.16 7.77
C ALA A 24 -10.46 24.30 8.96
N ARG A 25 -11.43 23.65 9.61
CA ARG A 25 -11.19 22.75 10.73
C ARG A 25 -10.51 21.46 10.26
N GLY A 26 -9.22 21.34 10.57
CA GLY A 26 -8.65 20.15 11.21
C GLY A 26 -8.63 18.82 10.42
N HIS A 27 -7.96 18.75 9.27
CA HIS A 27 -7.60 17.46 8.64
C HIS A 27 -6.09 17.21 8.53
N HIS A 28 -5.25 18.13 8.99
CA HIS A 28 -3.79 18.03 8.81
C HIS A 28 -3.13 17.05 9.80
N HIS A 29 -3.54 17.03 11.07
CA HIS A 29 -2.85 16.24 12.11
C HIS A 29 -2.87 14.73 11.84
N TYR A 30 -4.00 14.17 11.41
CA TYR A 30 -4.14 12.74 11.10
C TYR A 30 -3.14 12.28 10.03
N ARG A 31 -2.95 13.09 8.98
CA ARG A 31 -2.05 12.78 7.86
C ARG A 31 -0.58 12.73 8.26
N HIS A 32 -0.16 13.57 9.21
CA HIS A 32 1.21 13.59 9.71
C HIS A 32 1.52 12.36 10.58
N HIS A 33 0.58 11.96 11.45
CA HIS A 33 0.74 10.77 12.29
C HIS A 33 0.88 9.48 11.46
N HIS A 34 0.02 9.28 10.45
CA HIS A 34 0.17 8.11 9.56
C HIS A 34 1.49 8.09 8.81
N ARG A 35 2.00 9.26 8.40
CA ARG A 35 3.30 9.33 7.71
C ARG A 35 4.45 8.97 8.63
N ALA A 36 4.41 9.39 9.90
CA ALA A 36 5.42 9.04 10.89
C ALA A 36 5.41 7.54 11.21
N LEU A 37 4.23 6.95 11.43
CA LEU A 37 4.09 5.51 11.67
C LEU A 37 4.57 4.68 10.48
N ARG A 38 4.26 5.10 9.25
CA ARG A 38 4.77 4.43 8.03
C ARG A 38 6.29 4.51 7.91
N ARG A 39 6.89 5.66 8.21
CA ARG A 39 8.36 5.82 8.21
C ARG A 39 9.02 4.92 9.25
N ARG A 40 8.44 4.83 10.45
CA ARG A 40 8.93 3.96 11.52
C ARG A 40 8.80 2.47 11.16
N ALA A 41 7.68 2.07 10.55
CA ALA A 41 7.48 0.70 10.08
C ALA A 41 8.48 0.31 8.97
N VAL A 42 8.72 1.19 7.99
CA VAL A 42 9.70 0.94 6.91
C VAL A 42 11.15 0.93 7.42
N THR A 43 11.43 1.53 8.59
CA THR A 43 12.76 1.49 9.21
C THR A 43 13.01 0.24 10.06
N GLU A 44 12.01 -0.62 10.27
CA GLU A 44 12.31 -2.02 10.66
C GLU A 44 13.12 -2.65 9.52
N GLY A 45 14.42 -2.86 9.80
CA GLY A 45 15.36 -3.38 8.82
C GLY A 45 14.93 -4.73 8.28
N ALA A 46 15.31 -5.02 7.04
CA ALA A 46 15.06 -6.33 6.47
C ALA A 46 16.03 -7.36 7.05
N VAL A 47 15.47 -8.49 7.48
CA VAL A 47 16.25 -9.67 7.86
C VAL A 47 16.43 -10.53 6.62
N VAL A 48 17.68 -10.84 6.27
CA VAL A 48 17.97 -11.83 5.22
C VAL A 48 17.85 -13.20 5.84
N VAL A 49 16.91 -14.00 5.34
CA VAL A 49 16.64 -15.36 5.86
C VAL A 49 17.13 -16.46 4.91
N GLY A 50 17.62 -16.07 3.72
CA GLY A 50 18.21 -17.03 2.79
C GLY A 50 18.56 -16.45 1.43
N THR A 51 19.02 -17.35 0.57
CA THR A 51 19.34 -17.12 -0.84
C THR A 51 18.44 -17.99 -1.72
N ARG A 52 18.63 -17.97 -3.05
CA ARG A 52 17.84 -18.81 -3.96
C ARG A 52 17.87 -20.29 -3.55
N PRO A 53 16.71 -20.92 -3.26
CA PRO A 53 16.67 -22.33 -2.94
C PRO A 53 17.09 -23.22 -4.11
N THR A 54 17.72 -24.36 -3.80
CA THR A 54 18.02 -25.40 -4.79
C THR A 54 16.74 -25.86 -5.48
N GLY A 55 16.76 -25.96 -6.81
CA GLY A 55 15.59 -26.34 -7.62
C GLY A 55 14.67 -25.18 -8.02
N CYS A 56 14.84 -23.99 -7.43
CA CYS A 56 14.10 -22.80 -7.86
C CYS A 56 14.75 -22.11 -9.08
N PRO A 57 13.95 -21.49 -9.97
CA PRO A 57 14.44 -20.70 -11.11
C PRO A 57 15.19 -19.43 -10.66
N HIS A 58 15.85 -18.71 -11.57
CA HIS A 58 16.53 -17.46 -11.20
C HIS A 58 15.57 -16.37 -10.67
N ALA A 59 14.37 -16.28 -11.25
CA ALA A 59 13.29 -15.44 -10.71
C ALA A 59 12.43 -16.27 -9.76
N PHE A 60 12.85 -16.40 -8.50
CA PHE A 60 12.31 -17.41 -7.57
C PHE A 60 11.23 -16.91 -6.60
N CYS A 61 10.63 -15.73 -6.78
CA CYS A 61 9.61 -15.22 -5.84
C CYS A 61 8.43 -16.19 -5.64
N GLY A 62 7.89 -16.75 -6.73
CA GLY A 62 6.78 -17.72 -6.65
C GLY A 62 7.21 -19.11 -6.15
N CYS A 63 8.44 -19.53 -6.47
CA CYS A 63 9.01 -20.78 -5.98
C CYS A 63 9.20 -20.73 -4.46
N GLU A 64 9.79 -19.64 -3.96
CA GLU A 64 9.98 -19.43 -2.53
C GLU A 64 8.66 -19.31 -1.78
N ALA A 65 7.68 -18.58 -2.31
CA ALA A 65 6.35 -18.51 -1.71
C ALA A 65 5.69 -19.90 -1.62
N SER A 66 5.93 -20.77 -2.61
CA SER A 66 5.44 -22.15 -2.59
C SER A 66 6.15 -23.01 -1.53
N LEU A 67 7.47 -22.87 -1.40
CA LEU A 67 8.23 -23.55 -0.36
C LEU A 67 7.79 -23.11 1.04
N PHE A 68 7.57 -21.82 1.23
CA PHE A 68 7.13 -21.26 2.50
C PHE A 68 5.73 -21.74 2.92
N LEU A 69 4.77 -21.74 1.99
CA LEU A 69 3.37 -22.06 2.29
C LEU A 69 3.04 -23.55 2.21
N PHE A 70 3.67 -24.27 1.28
CA PHE A 70 3.31 -25.64 0.92
C PHE A 70 4.43 -26.64 1.21
N HIS A 71 5.59 -26.18 1.67
CA HIS A 71 6.77 -27.00 1.93
C HIS A 71 7.25 -27.82 0.73
N LYS A 72 6.89 -27.40 -0.49
CA LYS A 72 7.28 -28.04 -1.74
C LYS A 72 7.37 -27.04 -2.88
N ILE A 73 8.24 -27.33 -3.84
CA ILE A 73 8.26 -26.59 -5.11
C ILE A 73 7.01 -26.99 -5.90
N VAL A 74 6.22 -26.00 -6.29
CA VAL A 74 5.07 -26.18 -7.19
C VAL A 74 5.42 -25.49 -8.51
N PRO A 75 5.91 -26.20 -9.54
CA PRO A 75 6.38 -25.58 -10.78
C PRO A 75 5.35 -24.66 -11.43
N ALA A 76 4.06 -25.03 -11.35
CA ALA A 76 2.95 -24.24 -11.87
C ALA A 76 2.77 -22.87 -11.17
N LEU A 77 3.40 -22.65 -10.02
CA LEU A 77 3.38 -21.42 -9.24
C LEU A 77 4.72 -20.66 -9.23
N ASN A 78 5.74 -21.16 -9.94
CA ASN A 78 7.03 -20.46 -10.03
C ASN A 78 6.88 -19.07 -10.68
N LEU A 79 5.99 -18.95 -11.67
CA LEU A 79 5.64 -17.67 -12.27
C LEU A 79 4.63 -16.92 -11.39
N ALA A 80 4.99 -15.72 -10.93
CA ALA A 80 4.14 -14.90 -10.06
C ALA A 80 2.74 -14.65 -10.63
N TYR A 81 2.61 -14.44 -11.94
CA TYR A 81 1.31 -14.29 -12.60
C TYR A 81 0.35 -15.46 -12.37
N ASN A 82 0.85 -16.70 -12.21
CA ASN A 82 -0.02 -17.85 -11.97
C ASN A 82 -0.70 -17.82 -10.60
N TRP A 83 -0.16 -17.09 -9.62
CA TRP A 83 -0.83 -16.88 -8.33
C TRP A 83 -2.14 -16.11 -8.50
N LEU A 84 -2.16 -15.11 -9.38
CA LEU A 84 -3.37 -14.34 -9.72
C LEU A 84 -4.41 -15.17 -10.45
N ARG A 85 -3.97 -16.19 -11.20
CA ARG A 85 -4.84 -17.03 -12.03
C ARG A 85 -5.42 -18.22 -11.26
N LYS A 86 -4.65 -18.81 -10.36
CA LYS A 86 -4.99 -20.08 -9.70
C LYS A 86 -5.68 -19.87 -8.36
N PHE A 87 -5.38 -18.79 -7.65
CA PHE A 87 -5.94 -18.56 -6.33
C PHE A 87 -7.05 -17.50 -6.34
N PRO A 88 -8.12 -17.70 -5.55
CA PRO A 88 -9.17 -16.70 -5.43
C PRO A 88 -8.64 -15.45 -4.72
N ARG A 89 -9.23 -14.30 -5.05
CA ARG A 89 -8.95 -13.04 -4.33
C ARG A 89 -9.44 -13.14 -2.89
N ALA A 90 -8.72 -12.50 -1.99
CA ALA A 90 -9.07 -12.48 -0.57
C ALA A 90 -8.71 -11.14 0.07
N GLU A 91 -9.23 -10.93 1.28
CA GLU A 91 -8.78 -9.82 2.14
C GLU A 91 -7.35 -10.08 2.65
N PRO A 92 -6.54 -9.02 2.89
CA PRO A 92 -5.24 -9.13 3.52
C PRO A 92 -5.31 -9.84 4.89
N ALA A 93 -4.61 -10.97 5.03
CA ALA A 93 -4.52 -11.72 6.27
C ALA A 93 -3.16 -12.47 6.35
N PRO A 94 -2.72 -12.92 7.54
CA PRO A 94 -1.57 -13.80 7.66
C PRO A 94 -1.66 -15.02 6.74
N TYR A 95 -0.53 -15.40 6.15
CA TYR A 95 -0.35 -16.50 5.20
C TYR A 95 -1.11 -16.37 3.87
N ARG A 96 -1.69 -15.20 3.58
CA ARG A 96 -2.12 -14.83 2.23
C ARG A 96 -0.92 -14.40 1.38
N ALA A 97 -1.08 -14.48 0.07
CA ALA A 97 -0.06 -14.01 -0.86
C ALA A 97 -0.48 -12.68 -1.49
N ALA A 98 0.42 -11.70 -1.51
CA ALA A 98 0.27 -10.49 -2.29
C ALA A 98 0.97 -10.69 -3.64
N ALA A 99 0.19 -10.71 -4.72
CA ALA A 99 0.68 -11.05 -6.06
C ALA A 99 0.42 -9.93 -7.07
N ARG A 100 1.31 -9.85 -8.05
CA ARG A 100 1.15 -9.13 -9.32
C ARG A 100 1.90 -9.89 -10.42
N SER A 101 1.79 -9.47 -11.67
CA SER A 101 2.35 -10.19 -12.83
C SER A 101 3.81 -10.65 -12.67
N GLY A 102 4.67 -9.83 -12.08
CA GLY A 102 6.09 -10.11 -11.95
C GLY A 102 6.61 -10.39 -10.53
N HIS A 103 5.74 -10.38 -9.50
CA HIS A 103 6.22 -10.57 -8.12
C HIS A 103 5.14 -11.09 -7.19
N VAL A 104 5.52 -11.95 -6.25
CA VAL A 104 4.65 -12.46 -5.18
C VAL A 104 5.44 -12.58 -3.88
N PHE A 105 4.79 -12.28 -2.75
CA PHE A 105 5.32 -12.48 -1.40
C PHE A 105 4.19 -12.86 -0.44
N VAL A 106 4.55 -13.44 0.70
CA VAL A 106 3.59 -13.94 1.70
C VAL A 106 3.45 -12.92 2.83
N LEU A 107 2.22 -12.66 3.26
CA LEU A 107 1.90 -11.78 4.38
C LEU A 107 2.09 -12.55 5.69
N LEU A 108 2.85 -12.00 6.64
CA LEU A 108 3.06 -12.64 7.95
C LEU A 108 2.24 -11.96 9.03
N ARG A 109 2.45 -10.65 9.25
CA ARG A 109 1.66 -9.85 10.19
C ARG A 109 1.33 -8.47 9.63
N HIS A 110 0.16 -7.96 9.97
CA HIS A 110 -0.21 -6.57 9.66
C HIS A 110 0.64 -5.62 10.51
N VAL A 111 1.07 -4.51 9.91
CA VAL A 111 1.81 -3.46 10.63
C VAL A 111 0.93 -2.22 10.78
N VAL A 112 0.58 -1.59 9.67
CA VAL A 112 -0.32 -0.43 9.65
C VAL A 112 -0.79 -0.12 8.22
N GLY A 113 -2.09 0.09 8.01
CA GLY A 113 -2.65 0.39 6.69
C GLY A 113 -2.21 -0.64 5.64
N ASP A 114 -1.59 -0.18 4.55
CA ASP A 114 -1.07 -1.06 3.49
C ASP A 114 0.29 -1.68 3.81
N LEU A 115 0.88 -1.44 4.99
CA LEU A 115 2.17 -1.99 5.37
C LEU A 115 1.99 -3.30 6.12
N TRP A 116 2.71 -4.32 5.64
CA TRP A 116 2.73 -5.67 6.18
C TRP A 116 4.17 -6.10 6.39
N PHE A 117 4.42 -6.89 7.42
CA PHE A 117 5.64 -7.67 7.52
C PHE A 117 5.46 -8.93 6.68
N VAL A 118 6.41 -9.20 5.81
CA VAL A 118 6.25 -10.18 4.72
C VAL A 118 7.43 -11.11 4.63
N HIS A 119 7.19 -12.33 4.13
CA HIS A 119 8.22 -13.24 3.62
C HIS A 119 8.35 -13.05 2.11
N ASP A 120 9.49 -12.54 1.66
CA ASP A 120 9.67 -11.99 0.31
C ASP A 120 10.88 -12.61 -0.39
N GLY A 121 10.62 -13.63 -1.21
CA GLY A 121 11.61 -14.31 -2.03
C GLY A 121 12.00 -13.51 -3.28
N ASN A 122 13.26 -13.63 -3.69
CA ASN A 122 13.85 -12.87 -4.80
C ASN A 122 13.66 -11.35 -4.63
N SER A 123 13.71 -10.90 -3.39
CA SER A 123 13.66 -9.49 -2.99
C SER A 123 15.09 -8.98 -2.85
N GLY A 124 15.34 -7.70 -3.22
CA GLY A 124 16.61 -6.98 -3.04
C GLY A 124 17.89 -7.80 -3.11
N HIS A 125 18.63 -7.72 -4.23
CA HIS A 125 19.85 -8.52 -4.48
C HIS A 125 19.62 -10.03 -4.59
N HIS A 126 18.45 -10.47 -5.07
CA HIS A 126 18.14 -11.90 -5.26
C HIS A 126 18.22 -12.72 -3.96
N LEU A 127 17.71 -12.15 -2.86
CA LEU A 127 17.68 -12.77 -1.54
C LEU A 127 16.25 -13.14 -1.13
N ILE A 128 16.14 -13.96 -0.08
CA ILE A 128 14.92 -14.14 0.67
C ILE A 128 14.99 -13.20 1.87
N ARG A 129 14.01 -12.32 2.01
CA ARG A 129 13.99 -11.28 3.04
C ARG A 129 12.67 -11.27 3.79
N GLU A 130 12.76 -11.14 5.09
CA GLU A 130 11.62 -10.77 5.92
C GLU A 130 11.71 -9.29 6.27
N HIS A 131 10.71 -8.51 5.87
CA HIS A 131 10.74 -7.05 6.02
C HIS A 131 9.36 -6.42 5.92
N VAL A 132 9.27 -5.13 6.26
CA VAL A 132 8.04 -4.37 6.05
C VAL A 132 7.91 -3.95 4.59
N ARG A 133 6.79 -4.33 3.97
CA ARG A 133 6.47 -4.03 2.58
C ARG A 133 5.06 -3.48 2.43
N SER A 134 4.90 -2.54 1.52
CA SER A 134 3.59 -2.06 1.09
C SER A 134 2.91 -3.06 0.16
N ILE A 135 1.68 -3.45 0.47
CA ILE A 135 0.82 -4.29 -0.40
C ILE A 135 0.08 -3.48 -1.47
N ARG A 136 0.22 -2.15 -1.47
CA ARG A 136 -0.40 -1.29 -2.48
C ARG A 136 0.03 -1.69 -3.90
N GLY A 137 -0.95 -1.89 -4.78
CA GLY A 137 -0.73 -2.35 -6.16
C GLY A 137 -0.52 -3.86 -6.30
N PHE A 138 -0.74 -4.63 -5.24
CA PHE A 138 -0.82 -6.09 -5.28
C PHE A 138 -2.27 -6.52 -5.13
N VAL A 139 -2.60 -7.64 -5.76
CA VAL A 139 -3.84 -8.38 -5.50
C VAL A 139 -3.54 -9.39 -4.41
N ILE A 140 -4.33 -9.39 -3.36
CA ILE A 140 -4.23 -10.43 -2.33
C ILE A 140 -5.00 -11.66 -2.79
N VAL A 141 -4.35 -12.82 -2.69
CA VAL A 141 -4.93 -14.12 -3.04
C VAL A 141 -4.85 -15.08 -1.87
N ASP A 142 -5.77 -16.04 -1.84
CA ASP A 142 -5.86 -17.09 -0.83
C ASP A 142 -5.21 -18.40 -1.33
N PRO A 143 -4.02 -18.76 -0.81
CA PRO A 143 -3.35 -20.00 -1.16
C PRO A 143 -3.75 -21.20 -0.28
N SER A 144 -4.74 -21.13 0.62
CA SER A 144 -5.04 -22.22 1.56
C SER A 144 -5.59 -23.50 0.89
N GLY A 145 -6.00 -23.42 -0.37
CA GLY A 145 -6.35 -24.58 -1.18
C GLY A 145 -5.11 -25.35 -1.64
N ASN A 146 -5.24 -26.67 -1.77
CA ASN A 146 -4.12 -27.51 -2.21
C ASN A 146 -3.69 -27.12 -3.64
N PRO A 147 -2.44 -26.68 -3.87
CA PRO A 147 -2.02 -26.24 -5.18
C PRO A 147 -1.79 -27.46 -6.09
N SER A 148 -2.69 -27.64 -7.06
CA SER A 148 -2.56 -28.59 -8.18
C SER A 148 -1.78 -27.98 -9.34
#